data_AF-A0A5E4JDG7-F1
#
_entry.id   AF-A0A5E4JDG7-F1
#
_cell.length_a   1.000
_cell.length_b   1.000
_cell.length_c   1.000
_cell.angle_alpha   90.00
_cell.angle_beta   90.00
_cell.angle_gamma   90.00
#
_symmetry.space_group_name_H-M   'P 1'
#
loop_
_entity.id
_entity.type
_entity.pdbx_description
1 polymer ?
#
loop_
_entity_poly.entity_id
_entity_poly.type
_entity_poly.pdbx_seq_one_letter_code
_entity_poly.pdbx_strand_id
1 'polypeptide(L)'
;MAAKFKIEDWVLLISIIVVVLSAFVVYITFPTDLVTWGYFAVYAMLMLIMPYTMYKYVEQSRLHSMEEQFPTLLKDLADNLRAGLTMSQAVKTAANSEYKSLTPEVKRMSNQMSWGSTFEEVVDDLRAKFSSSPFISRGLAILLQAYKSGGDISPIMSSVADSTVLLQNVEKDRESTLSEQAAIIYVIHIVFIIILVILFKVLIPLTTSGSFGAAISGVASVTRPNMDYYRLLFFATIMIESACNGLLTGVTKNGSLLSGVRHFAIMFAFGLVFYVALVLPKALTATAVSEKYNVIPAQQFSISGKVMLDDTNVVNTVVTLTIANTTYTGLTDSNGEYKITILAPGIRGDTSGAVIVDYDNQEIETPFKFRVV
;
A
#
# COMPACT_ATOMS: atom_id res chain seq x y z
N MET A 1 -2.18 -28.99 -29.93
CA MET A 1 -1.22 -28.89 -28.82
C MET A 1 -1.83 -27.97 -27.77
N ALA A 2 -2.64 -28.51 -26.86
CA ALA A 2 -3.33 -27.71 -25.85
C ALA A 2 -2.33 -27.41 -24.71
N ALA A 3 -1.90 -26.16 -24.59
CA ALA A 3 -1.13 -25.71 -23.43
C ALA A 3 -1.99 -25.99 -22.18
N LYS A 4 -1.50 -26.83 -21.26
CA LYS A 4 -2.11 -26.97 -19.93
C LYS A 4 -1.92 -25.64 -19.22
N PHE A 5 -2.88 -24.73 -19.39
CA PHE A 5 -2.95 -23.49 -18.63
C PHE A 5 -2.96 -23.86 -17.15
N LYS A 6 -1.92 -23.45 -16.44
CA LYS A 6 -1.83 -23.63 -15.00
C LYS A 6 -2.73 -22.58 -14.33
N ILE A 7 -3.09 -22.80 -13.07
CA ILE A 7 -3.95 -21.87 -12.32
C ILE A 7 -3.33 -20.46 -12.25
N GLU A 8 -1.99 -20.37 -12.31
CA GLU A 8 -1.25 -19.09 -12.40
C GLU A 8 -1.64 -18.25 -13.62
N ASP A 9 -1.89 -18.88 -14.77
CA ASP A 9 -2.23 -18.19 -16.02
C ASP A 9 -3.67 -17.64 -15.98
N TRP A 10 -4.59 -18.34 -15.32
CA TRP A 10 -5.97 -17.89 -15.13
C TRP A 10 -6.07 -16.68 -14.22
N VAL A 11 -5.26 -16.64 -13.15
CA VAL A 11 -5.21 -15.50 -12.23
C VAL A 11 -4.70 -14.24 -12.94
N LEU A 12 -3.69 -14.38 -13.82
CA LEU A 12 -3.19 -13.29 -14.66
C LEU A 12 -4.22 -12.81 -15.68
N LEU A 13 -4.92 -13.73 -16.34
CA LEU A 13 -5.96 -13.37 -17.31
C LEU A 13 -7.11 -12.61 -16.65
N ILE A 14 -7.56 -13.04 -15.47
CA ILE A 14 -8.62 -12.36 -14.73
C ILE A 14 -8.18 -10.96 -14.28
N SER A 15 -6.94 -10.79 -13.78
CA SER A 15 -6.47 -9.46 -13.37
C SER A 15 -6.36 -8.50 -14.54
N ILE A 16 -5.85 -8.96 -15.69
CA ILE A 16 -5.77 -8.16 -16.92
C ILE A 16 -7.17 -7.75 -17.39
N ILE A 17 -8.14 -8.67 -17.39
CA ILE A 17 -9.52 -8.37 -17.80
C ILE A 17 -10.15 -7.30 -16.89
N VAL A 18 -9.94 -7.38 -15.58
CA VAL A 18 -10.46 -6.39 -14.61
C VAL A 18 -9.81 -5.02 -14.82
N VAL A 19 -8.49 -4.96 -15.08
CA VAL A 19 -7.79 -3.71 -15.41
C VAL A 19 -8.31 -3.10 -16.70
N VAL A 20 -8.52 -3.91 -17.74
CA VAL A 20 -9.04 -3.41 -19.04
C VAL A 20 -10.48 -2.91 -18.91
N LEU A 21 -11.34 -3.62 -18.17
CA LEU A 21 -12.72 -3.20 -17.91
C LEU A 21 -12.76 -1.90 -17.12
N SER A 22 -11.95 -1.77 -16.08
CA SER A 22 -11.88 -0.55 -15.28
C SER A 22 -11.30 0.64 -16.06
N ALA A 23 -10.32 0.42 -16.94
CA ALA A 23 -9.81 1.44 -17.85
C ALA A 23 -10.88 1.96 -18.80
N PHE A 24 -11.70 1.04 -19.31
CA PHE A 24 -12.79 1.37 -20.22
C PHE A 24 -13.89 2.21 -19.54
N VAL A 25 -14.23 1.90 -18.29
CA VAL A 25 -15.19 2.69 -17.48
C VAL A 25 -14.66 4.09 -17.20
N VAL A 26 -13.36 4.22 -16.88
CA VAL A 26 -12.72 5.52 -16.64
C VAL A 26 -12.69 6.37 -17.91
N TYR A 27 -12.36 5.76 -19.06
CA TYR A 27 -12.37 6.43 -20.36
C TYR A 27 -13.76 6.99 -20.72
N ILE A 28 -14.83 6.24 -20.42
CA ILE A 28 -16.21 6.69 -20.66
C ILE A 28 -16.61 7.85 -19.73
N THR A 29 -16.18 7.82 -18.47
CA THR A 29 -16.65 8.78 -17.47
C THR A 29 -15.88 10.11 -17.52
N PHE A 30 -14.56 10.06 -17.77
CA PHE A 30 -13.67 11.23 -17.74
C PHE A 30 -12.62 11.16 -18.87
N PRO A 31 -12.98 11.53 -20.12
CA PRO A 31 -12.10 11.32 -21.28
C PRO A 31 -10.86 12.23 -21.29
N THR A 32 -10.88 13.39 -20.63
CA THR A 32 -9.83 14.42 -20.74
C THR A 32 -9.10 14.76 -19.44
N ASP A 33 -9.50 14.19 -18.30
CA ASP A 33 -8.90 14.53 -17.00
C ASP A 33 -7.61 13.76 -16.74
N LEU A 34 -6.47 14.39 -17.06
CA LEU A 34 -5.13 13.82 -16.88
C LEU A 34 -4.87 13.29 -15.46
N VAL A 35 -5.49 13.92 -14.46
CA VAL A 35 -5.39 13.57 -13.04
C VAL A 35 -6.07 12.23 -12.75
N THR A 36 -7.27 12.01 -13.29
CA THR A 36 -8.02 10.75 -13.16
C THR A 36 -7.29 9.59 -13.82
N TRP A 37 -6.67 9.83 -14.97
CA TRP A 37 -5.81 8.85 -15.64
C TRP A 37 -4.57 8.48 -14.81
N GLY A 38 -3.98 9.45 -14.11
CA GLY A 38 -2.86 9.19 -13.20
C GLY A 38 -3.23 8.29 -12.02
N TYR A 39 -4.38 8.55 -11.38
CA TYR A 39 -4.90 7.66 -10.32
C TYR A 39 -5.19 6.25 -10.84
N PHE A 40 -5.76 6.16 -12.04
CA PHE A 40 -6.06 4.88 -12.67
C PHE A 40 -4.81 4.06 -13.01
N ALA A 41 -3.77 4.69 -13.55
CA ALA A 41 -2.51 4.01 -13.90
C ALA A 41 -1.87 3.32 -12.68
N VAL A 42 -1.90 4.00 -11.54
CA VAL A 42 -1.40 3.49 -10.26
C VAL A 42 -2.26 2.34 -9.73
N TYR A 43 -3.60 2.43 -9.85
CA TYR A 43 -4.52 1.34 -9.50
C TYR A 43 -4.33 0.10 -10.38
N ALA A 44 -4.18 0.30 -11.69
CA ALA A 44 -3.96 -0.76 -12.68
C ALA A 44 -2.67 -1.54 -12.38
N MET A 45 -1.59 -0.85 -12.05
CA MET A 45 -0.32 -1.47 -11.67
C MET A 45 -0.48 -2.37 -10.43
N LEU A 46 -1.26 -1.93 -9.43
CA LEU A 46 -1.49 -2.72 -8.21
C LEU A 46 -2.32 -3.98 -8.49
N MET A 47 -3.41 -3.86 -9.25
CA MET A 47 -4.29 -4.98 -9.63
C MET A 47 -3.54 -6.08 -10.40
N LEU A 48 -2.51 -5.72 -11.17
CA LEU A 48 -1.76 -6.67 -11.97
C LEU A 48 -0.70 -7.44 -11.15
N ILE A 49 -0.03 -6.76 -10.22
CA ILE A 49 1.10 -7.30 -9.45
C ILE A 49 0.65 -8.13 -8.24
N MET A 50 -0.40 -7.69 -7.52
CA MET A 50 -0.87 -8.33 -6.28
C MET A 50 -1.26 -9.81 -6.42
N PRO A 51 -2.17 -10.20 -7.35
CA PRO A 51 -2.72 -11.55 -7.34
C PRO A 51 -1.72 -12.61 -7.82
N TYR A 52 -0.85 -12.26 -8.78
CA TYR A 52 0.18 -13.18 -9.29
C TYR A 52 1.20 -13.56 -8.22
N THR A 53 1.64 -12.58 -7.46
CA THR A 53 2.68 -12.77 -6.43
C THR A 53 2.14 -13.42 -5.17
N MET A 54 0.89 -13.13 -4.79
CA MET A 54 0.23 -13.79 -3.67
C MET A 54 0.07 -15.30 -3.91
N TYR A 55 -0.26 -15.72 -5.12
CA TYR A 55 -0.35 -17.15 -5.48
C TYR A 55 1.01 -17.85 -5.32
N LYS A 56 2.07 -17.29 -5.91
CA LYS A 56 3.43 -17.88 -5.82
C LYS A 56 3.98 -17.87 -4.39
N TYR A 57 3.59 -16.90 -3.56
CA TYR A 57 3.99 -16.82 -2.16
C TYR A 57 3.42 -18.00 -1.35
N VAL A 58 2.15 -18.36 -1.57
CA VAL A 58 1.52 -19.51 -0.89
C VAL A 58 2.23 -20.82 -1.27
N GLU A 59 2.61 -20.98 -2.53
CA GLU A 59 3.33 -22.18 -3.01
C GLU A 59 4.74 -22.26 -2.41
N GLN A 60 5.48 -21.15 -2.36
CA GLN A 60 6.81 -21.08 -1.74
C GLN A 60 6.76 -21.27 -0.22
N SER A 61 5.75 -20.72 0.46
CA SER A 61 5.60 -20.86 1.91
C SER A 61 5.39 -22.31 2.34
N ARG A 62 4.64 -23.09 1.54
CA ARG A 62 4.44 -24.52 1.80
C ARG A 62 5.74 -25.31 1.67
N LEU A 63 6.53 -25.04 0.63
CA LEU A 63 7.86 -25.63 0.43
C LEU A 63 8.81 -25.29 1.59
N HIS A 64 8.87 -24.02 1.99
CA HIS A 64 9.73 -23.57 3.08
C HIS A 64 9.35 -24.22 4.42
N SER A 65 8.04 -24.32 4.71
CA SER A 65 7.55 -25.04 5.90
C SER A 65 7.91 -26.53 5.92
N MET A 66 8.06 -27.15 4.75
CA MET A 66 8.53 -28.53 4.62
C MET A 66 10.05 -28.63 4.83
N GLU A 67 10.83 -27.68 4.31
CA GLU A 67 12.28 -27.60 4.51
C GLU A 67 12.65 -27.43 5.99
N GLU A 68 11.91 -26.59 6.72
CA GLU A 68 12.15 -26.34 8.16
C GLU A 68 12.00 -27.60 9.02
N GLN A 69 11.07 -28.49 8.66
CA GLN A 69 10.77 -29.71 9.43
C GLN A 69 11.43 -30.98 8.91
N PHE A 70 12.05 -30.89 7.73
CA PHE A 70 12.79 -31.99 7.14
C PHE A 70 13.94 -32.51 8.04
N PRO A 71 14.73 -31.66 8.73
CA PRO A 71 15.72 -32.13 9.70
C PRO A 71 15.12 -32.92 10.87
N THR A 72 13.95 -32.51 11.38
CA THR A 72 13.24 -33.21 12.46
C THR A 72 12.80 -34.60 12.01
N LEU A 73 12.25 -34.72 10.79
CA LEU A 73 11.93 -36.02 10.20
C LEU A 73 13.16 -36.94 10.13
N LEU A 74 14.30 -36.42 9.66
CA LEU A 74 15.53 -37.20 9.57
C LEU A 74 16.02 -37.66 10.95
N LYS A 75 15.92 -36.80 11.96
CA LYS A 75 16.28 -37.12 13.35
C LYS A 75 15.39 -38.23 13.91
N ASP A 76 14.09 -38.13 13.74
CA ASP A 76 13.14 -39.15 14.22
C ASP A 76 13.34 -40.49 13.52
N LEU A 77 13.66 -40.49 12.22
CA LEU A 77 14.02 -41.72 11.50
C LEU A 77 15.31 -42.33 12.07
N ALA A 78 16.33 -41.52 12.33
CA ALA A 78 17.59 -41.98 12.90
C ALA A 78 17.42 -42.55 14.32
N ASP A 79 16.63 -41.89 15.17
CA ASP A 79 16.37 -42.33 16.54
C ASP A 79 15.56 -43.64 16.57
N ASN A 80 14.59 -43.80 15.68
CA ASN A 80 13.83 -45.04 15.50
C ASN A 80 14.70 -46.20 15.00
N LEU A 81 15.60 -45.95 14.04
CA LEU A 81 16.55 -46.95 13.56
C LEU A 81 17.54 -47.37 14.65
N ARG A 82 18.04 -46.42 15.46
CA ARG A 82 18.89 -46.70 16.63
C ARG A 82 18.17 -47.52 17.70
N ALA A 83 16.86 -47.37 17.83
CA ALA A 83 16.02 -48.19 18.70
C ALA A 83 15.82 -49.63 18.19
N GLY A 84 16.40 -49.98 17.03
CA GLY A 84 16.31 -51.31 16.43
C GLY A 84 15.08 -51.54 15.56
N LEU A 85 14.31 -50.49 15.24
CA LEU A 85 13.20 -50.60 14.30
C LEU A 85 13.73 -50.79 12.88
N THR A 86 13.00 -51.56 12.07
CA THR A 86 13.31 -51.66 10.63
C THR A 86 12.96 -50.36 9.91
N MET A 87 13.51 -50.10 8.72
CA MET A 87 13.24 -48.84 7.99
C MET A 87 11.74 -48.63 7.73
N SER A 88 11.01 -49.69 7.40
CA SER A 88 9.55 -49.65 7.23
C SER A 88 8.81 -49.33 8.52
N GLN A 89 9.30 -49.81 9.67
CA GLN A 89 8.73 -49.49 10.98
C GLN A 89 9.07 -48.05 11.41
N ALA A 90 10.29 -47.59 11.18
CA ALA A 90 10.71 -46.22 11.47
C ALA A 90 9.88 -45.19 10.67
N VAL A 91 9.65 -45.42 9.38
CA VAL A 91 8.78 -44.57 8.55
C VAL A 91 7.33 -44.62 9.02
N LYS A 92 6.84 -45.79 9.46
CA LYS A 92 5.49 -45.92 10.02
C LYS A 92 5.33 -45.18 11.35
N THR A 93 6.35 -45.18 12.20
CA THR A 93 6.36 -44.39 13.45
C THR A 93 6.40 -42.90 13.15
N ALA A 94 7.29 -42.47 12.24
CA ALA A 94 7.36 -41.07 11.80
C ALA A 94 6.05 -40.59 11.15
N ALA A 95 5.32 -41.44 10.43
CA ALA A 95 4.03 -41.09 9.84
C ALA A 95 2.92 -40.78 10.87
N ASN A 96 3.11 -41.18 12.14
CA ASN A 96 2.22 -40.83 13.25
C ASN A 96 2.65 -39.54 13.98
N SER A 97 3.84 -39.01 13.69
CA SER A 97 4.34 -37.75 14.22
C SER A 97 3.84 -36.56 13.39
N GLU A 98 3.73 -35.38 14.00
CA GLU A 98 3.31 -34.15 13.32
C GLU A 98 4.50 -33.37 12.76
N TYR A 99 4.60 -33.27 11.43
CA TYR A 99 5.61 -32.48 10.70
C TYR A 99 4.96 -31.36 9.84
N LYS A 100 3.87 -30.76 10.34
CA LYS A 100 2.98 -29.79 9.63
C LYS A 100 2.80 -30.16 8.15
N SER A 101 3.29 -29.33 7.22
CA SER A 101 3.18 -29.48 5.77
C SER A 101 3.80 -30.77 5.21
N LEU A 102 4.77 -31.38 5.91
CA LEU A 102 5.48 -32.59 5.48
C LEU A 102 4.76 -33.89 5.89
N THR A 103 3.93 -33.85 6.94
CA THR A 103 3.13 -34.98 7.45
C THR A 103 2.38 -35.78 6.37
N PRO A 104 1.61 -35.16 5.45
CA PRO A 104 0.88 -35.92 4.43
C PRO A 104 1.80 -36.71 3.49
N GLU A 105 3.02 -36.22 3.26
CA GLU A 105 4.01 -36.88 2.41
C GLU A 105 4.66 -38.06 3.12
N VAL A 106 5.00 -37.91 4.41
CA VAL A 106 5.52 -39.01 5.25
C VAL A 106 4.47 -40.12 5.39
N LYS A 107 3.19 -39.74 5.55
CA LYS A 107 2.07 -40.70 5.58
C LYS A 107 1.90 -41.44 4.26
N ARG A 108 2.12 -40.76 3.13
CA ARG A 108 2.14 -41.39 1.81
C ARG A 108 3.31 -42.38 1.68
N MET A 109 4.50 -42.04 2.18
CA MET A 109 5.64 -42.98 2.20
C MET A 109 5.30 -44.24 2.99
N SER A 110 4.74 -44.08 4.19
CA SER A 110 4.33 -45.22 5.03
C SER A 110 3.30 -46.11 4.32
N ASN A 111 2.32 -45.50 3.64
CA ASN A 111 1.33 -46.25 2.87
C ASN A 111 1.97 -47.03 1.71
N GLN A 112 2.82 -46.40 0.90
CA GLN A 112 3.51 -47.06 -0.21
C GLN A 112 4.38 -48.24 0.28
N MET A 113 5.14 -48.03 1.36
CA MET A 113 5.94 -49.10 1.97
C MET A 113 5.07 -50.23 2.55
N SER A 114 3.90 -49.91 3.12
CA SER A 114 2.97 -50.93 3.61
C SER A 114 2.33 -51.78 2.50
N TRP A 115 2.33 -51.27 1.26
CA TRP A 115 1.82 -51.95 0.07
C TRP A 115 2.94 -52.72 -0.67
N GLY A 116 4.13 -52.82 -0.09
CA GLY A 116 5.23 -53.63 -0.61
C GLY A 116 6.24 -52.88 -1.47
N SER A 117 6.12 -51.56 -1.65
CA SER A 117 7.16 -50.77 -2.31
C SER A 117 8.44 -50.72 -1.47
N THR A 118 9.58 -50.76 -2.13
CA THR A 118 10.89 -50.66 -1.45
C THR A 118 11.12 -49.25 -0.92
N PHE A 119 11.97 -49.12 0.11
CA PHE A 119 12.31 -47.81 0.67
C PHE A 119 12.97 -46.91 -0.40
N GLU A 120 13.81 -47.51 -1.24
CA GLU A 120 14.49 -46.81 -2.33
C GLU A 120 13.52 -46.19 -3.32
N GLU A 121 12.53 -46.96 -3.79
CA GLU A 121 11.51 -46.48 -4.73
C GLU A 121 10.67 -45.34 -4.15
N VAL A 122 10.29 -45.45 -2.87
CA VAL A 122 9.46 -44.46 -2.19
C VAL A 122 10.22 -43.14 -1.99
N VAL A 123 11.50 -43.21 -1.64
CA VAL A 123 12.36 -42.02 -1.50
C VAL A 123 12.64 -41.38 -2.85
N ASP A 124 12.84 -42.16 -3.91
CA ASP A 124 13.03 -41.62 -5.26
C ASP A 124 11.74 -40.97 -5.82
N ASP A 125 10.54 -41.52 -5.56
CA ASP A 125 9.25 -40.88 -5.90
C ASP A 125 9.10 -39.53 -5.17
N LEU A 126 9.43 -39.51 -3.87
CA LEU A 126 9.41 -38.30 -3.07
C LEU A 126 10.42 -37.26 -3.59
N ARG A 127 11.64 -37.69 -3.92
CA ARG A 127 12.68 -36.82 -4.47
C ARG A 127 12.28 -36.23 -5.82
N ALA A 128 11.66 -37.01 -6.72
CA ALA A 128 11.18 -36.52 -8.00
C ALA A 128 10.10 -35.43 -7.82
N LYS A 129 9.20 -35.63 -6.85
CA LYS A 129 8.15 -34.67 -6.49
C LYS A 129 8.70 -33.38 -5.88
N PHE A 130 9.77 -33.46 -5.08
CA PHE A 130 10.42 -32.31 -4.45
C PHE A 130 11.64 -31.77 -5.20
N SER A 131 11.73 -32.03 -6.51
CA SER A 131 12.83 -31.56 -7.36
C SER A 131 13.01 -30.03 -7.38
N SER A 132 11.97 -29.27 -7.01
CA SER A 132 12.03 -27.81 -6.87
C SER A 132 12.77 -27.31 -5.63
N SER A 133 12.98 -28.15 -4.60
CA SER A 133 13.78 -27.81 -3.41
C SER A 133 15.13 -28.56 -3.45
N PRO A 134 16.25 -27.84 -3.69
CA PRO A 134 17.58 -28.44 -3.63
C PRO A 134 17.92 -29.01 -2.24
N PHE A 135 17.37 -28.44 -1.17
CA PHE A 135 17.64 -28.85 0.20
C PHE A 135 17.07 -30.23 0.51
N ILE A 136 15.76 -30.42 0.29
CA ILE A 136 15.08 -31.70 0.53
C ILE A 136 15.63 -32.79 -0.41
N SER A 137 15.80 -32.47 -1.70
CA SER A 137 16.28 -33.46 -2.67
C SER A 137 17.70 -33.96 -2.34
N ARG A 138 18.61 -33.09 -1.85
CA ARG A 138 19.96 -33.50 -1.47
C ARG A 138 19.94 -34.34 -0.19
N GLY A 139 19.14 -33.95 0.80
CA GLY A 139 19.00 -34.71 2.05
C GLY A 139 18.44 -36.12 1.81
N LEU A 140 17.42 -36.25 0.96
CA LEU A 140 16.88 -37.56 0.58
C LEU A 140 17.90 -38.44 -0.16
N ALA A 141 18.74 -37.85 -1.03
CA ALA A 141 19.81 -38.59 -1.69
C ALA A 141 20.87 -39.11 -0.70
N ILE A 142 21.24 -38.30 0.29
CA ILE A 142 22.15 -38.71 1.37
C ILE A 142 21.53 -39.84 2.21
N LEU A 143 20.24 -39.72 2.56
CA LEU A 143 19.51 -40.74 3.31
C LEU A 143 19.51 -42.09 2.56
N LEU A 144 19.23 -42.07 1.25
CA LEU A 144 19.25 -43.26 0.41
C LEU A 144 20.66 -43.90 0.36
N GLN A 145 21.70 -43.08 0.29
CA GLN A 145 23.09 -43.56 0.22
C GLN A 145 23.59 -44.08 1.58
N ALA A 146 23.13 -43.50 2.68
CA ALA A 146 23.38 -43.99 4.03
C ALA A 146 22.70 -45.34 4.27
N TYR A 147 21.44 -45.50 3.85
CA TYR A 147 20.70 -46.76 3.91
C TYR A 147 21.42 -47.88 3.15
N LYS A 148 21.99 -47.58 1.98
CA LYS A 148 22.80 -48.53 1.19
C LYS A 148 24.15 -48.88 1.81
N SER A 149 24.70 -48.03 2.69
CA SER A 149 26.07 -48.17 3.21
C SER A 149 26.18 -48.98 4.52
N GLY A 150 25.10 -49.15 5.29
CA GLY A 150 24.99 -50.19 6.34
C GLY A 150 26.09 -50.29 7.43
N GLY A 151 26.66 -49.20 7.94
CA GLY A 151 27.70 -49.22 9.00
C GLY A 151 27.46 -48.21 10.13
N ASP A 152 28.25 -48.20 11.21
CA ASP A 152 28.02 -47.40 12.44
C ASP A 152 28.02 -45.87 12.21
N ILE A 153 26.84 -45.35 11.91
CA ILE A 153 26.57 -43.97 11.50
C ILE A 153 26.51 -43.01 12.70
N SER A 154 26.55 -43.53 13.94
CA SER A 154 26.21 -42.72 15.12
C SER A 154 27.14 -41.52 15.36
N PRO A 155 28.47 -41.64 15.28
CA PRO A 155 29.38 -40.51 15.46
C PRO A 155 29.24 -39.46 14.35
N ILE A 156 29.01 -39.93 13.11
CA ILE A 156 28.84 -39.08 11.94
C ILE A 156 27.52 -38.30 12.05
N MET A 157 26.43 -38.96 12.47
CA MET A 157 25.14 -38.28 12.67
C MET A 157 25.15 -37.28 13.82
N SER A 158 25.90 -37.53 14.89
CA SER A 158 26.05 -36.54 15.98
C SER A 158 26.72 -35.27 15.46
N SER A 159 27.81 -35.41 14.70
CA SER A 159 28.52 -34.28 14.10
C SER A 159 27.65 -33.49 13.09
N VAL A 160 26.85 -34.20 12.29
CA VAL A 160 25.88 -33.59 11.37
C VAL A 160 24.77 -32.86 12.13
N ALA A 161 24.26 -33.42 13.23
CA ALA A 161 23.24 -32.79 14.04
C ALA A 161 23.75 -31.49 14.70
N ASP A 162 24.94 -31.52 15.30
CA ASP A 162 25.55 -30.33 15.91
C ASP A 162 25.82 -29.24 14.86
N SER A 163 26.31 -29.65 13.68
CA SER A 163 26.52 -28.73 12.54
C SER A 163 25.21 -28.13 12.05
N THR A 164 24.12 -28.92 12.03
CA THR A 164 22.79 -28.44 11.61
C THR A 164 22.22 -27.45 12.61
N VAL A 165 22.39 -27.68 13.92
CA VAL A 165 21.98 -26.74 14.97
C VAL A 165 22.75 -25.43 14.87
N LEU A 166 24.07 -25.48 14.64
CA LEU A 166 24.88 -24.29 14.39
C LEU A 166 24.39 -23.53 13.15
N LEU A 167 24.13 -24.24 12.04
CA LEU A 167 23.62 -23.64 10.81
C LEU A 167 22.25 -22.97 11.02
N GLN A 168 21.37 -23.62 11.78
CA GLN A 168 20.05 -23.08 12.12
C GLN A 168 20.17 -21.80 12.94
N ASN A 169 21.08 -21.77 13.93
CA ASN A 169 21.33 -20.56 14.73
C ASN A 169 21.86 -19.43 13.84
N VAL A 170 22.80 -19.71 12.94
CA VAL A 170 23.33 -18.72 11.99
C VAL A 170 22.23 -18.18 11.07
N GLU A 171 21.37 -19.04 10.53
CA GLU A 171 20.27 -18.60 9.65
C GLU A 171 19.23 -17.78 10.44
N LYS A 172 18.98 -18.13 11.70
CA LYS A 172 18.09 -17.37 12.58
C LYS A 172 18.65 -15.99 12.93
N ASP A 173 19.95 -15.90 13.22
CA ASP A 173 20.63 -14.62 13.46
C ASP A 173 20.60 -13.73 12.20
N ARG A 174 20.79 -14.36 11.03
CA ARG A 174 20.65 -13.70 9.75
C ARG A 174 19.23 -13.19 9.52
N GLU A 175 18.20 -14.02 9.73
CA GLU A 175 16.80 -13.62 9.58
C GLU A 175 16.45 -12.45 10.52
N SER A 176 16.91 -12.51 11.78
CA SER A 176 16.73 -11.43 12.74
C SER A 176 17.36 -10.12 12.23
N THR A 177 18.60 -10.17 11.77
CA THR A 177 19.31 -9.00 11.23
C THR A 177 18.60 -8.41 10.01
N LEU A 178 18.14 -9.25 9.08
CA LEU A 178 17.40 -8.81 7.90
C LEU A 178 16.02 -8.26 8.24
N SER A 179 15.37 -8.79 9.29
CA SER A 179 14.10 -8.28 9.80
C SER A 179 14.24 -6.88 10.43
N GLU A 180 15.37 -6.61 11.09
CA GLU A 180 15.70 -5.30 11.63
C GLU A 180 15.93 -4.28 10.49
N GLN A 181 16.68 -4.66 9.45
CA GLN A 181 16.87 -3.82 8.26
C GLN A 181 15.54 -3.53 7.55
N ALA A 182 14.66 -4.51 7.45
CA ALA A 182 13.31 -4.32 6.92
C ALA A 182 12.54 -3.27 7.74
N ALA A 183 12.61 -3.31 9.07
CA ALA A 183 11.96 -2.31 9.93
C ALA A 183 12.50 -0.89 9.71
N ILE A 184 13.79 -0.73 9.43
CA ILE A 184 14.39 0.59 9.10
C ILE A 184 13.77 1.15 7.81
N ILE A 185 13.56 0.32 6.78
CA ILE A 185 12.88 0.74 5.54
C ILE A 185 11.45 1.22 5.82
N TYR A 186 10.74 0.59 6.76
CA TYR A 186 9.43 1.06 7.24
C TYR A 186 9.47 2.44 7.87
N VAL A 187 10.47 2.70 8.71
CA VAL A 187 10.63 4.03 9.33
C VAL A 187 10.94 5.09 8.28
N ILE A 188 11.83 4.80 7.31
CA ILE A 188 12.17 5.73 6.23
C ILE A 188 10.93 6.14 5.44
N HIS A 189 10.08 5.17 5.10
CA HIS A 189 8.85 5.44 4.36
C HIS A 189 7.88 6.36 5.14
N ILE A 190 7.71 6.13 6.44
CA ILE A 190 6.86 6.99 7.29
C ILE A 190 7.45 8.41 7.37
N VAL A 191 8.76 8.53 7.55
CA VAL A 191 9.44 9.84 7.60
C VAL A 191 9.29 10.57 6.26
N PHE A 192 9.43 9.87 5.14
CA PHE A 192 9.24 10.46 3.82
C PHE A 192 7.83 11.03 3.65
N ILE A 193 6.82 10.26 4.04
CA ILE A 193 5.42 10.69 4.04
C ILE A 193 5.21 11.97 4.88
N ILE A 194 5.81 12.04 6.08
CA ILE A 194 5.73 13.23 6.95
C ILE A 194 6.35 14.45 6.28
N ILE A 195 7.57 14.30 5.74
CA ILE A 195 8.26 15.39 5.03
C ILE A 195 7.42 15.89 3.85
N LEU A 196 6.79 14.98 3.13
CA LEU A 196 5.96 15.30 1.97
C LEU A 196 4.71 16.08 2.37
N VAL A 197 4.08 15.78 3.51
CA VAL A 197 2.96 16.59 4.03
C VAL A 197 3.40 17.98 4.44
N ILE A 198 4.54 18.10 5.13
CA ILE A 198 5.09 19.41 5.49
C ILE A 198 5.35 20.20 4.21
N LEU A 199 5.97 19.57 3.22
CA LEU A 199 6.22 20.20 1.92
C LEU A 199 4.92 20.62 1.23
N PHE A 200 3.87 19.79 1.22
CA PHE A 200 2.57 20.14 0.65
C PHE A 200 1.93 21.35 1.35
N LYS A 201 1.91 21.34 2.69
CA LYS A 201 1.33 22.42 3.51
C LYS A 201 2.12 23.73 3.44
N VAL A 202 3.42 23.67 3.13
CA VAL A 202 4.27 24.86 2.98
C VAL A 202 4.28 25.37 1.53
N LEU A 203 4.34 24.47 0.54
CA LEU A 203 4.42 24.83 -0.89
C LEU A 203 3.13 25.52 -1.37
N ILE A 204 1.96 25.08 -0.91
CA ILE A 204 0.68 25.66 -1.32
C ILE A 204 0.59 27.15 -0.96
N PRO A 205 0.74 27.57 0.31
CA PRO A 205 0.71 28.99 0.68
C PRO A 205 1.79 29.82 -0.03
N LEU A 206 2.99 29.26 -0.22
CA LEU A 206 4.09 29.95 -0.88
C LEU A 206 3.81 30.23 -2.36
N THR A 207 3.12 29.33 -3.03
CA THR A 207 2.74 29.47 -4.45
C THR A 207 1.51 30.35 -4.65
N THR A 208 0.54 30.34 -3.73
CA THR A 208 -0.66 31.20 -3.79
C THR A 208 -0.39 32.64 -3.38
N SER A 209 0.56 32.89 -2.46
CA SER A 209 0.95 34.23 -2.01
C SER A 209 1.85 35.00 -3.00
N GLY A 210 2.18 34.42 -4.17
CA GLY A 210 3.04 35.04 -5.19
C GLY A 210 4.51 35.24 -4.77
N SER A 211 4.82 35.03 -3.49
CA SER A 211 6.13 35.27 -2.90
C SER A 211 7.19 34.31 -3.42
N PHE A 212 6.81 33.07 -3.75
CA PHE A 212 7.74 32.07 -4.27
C PHE A 212 8.14 32.34 -5.73
N GLY A 213 7.18 32.68 -6.61
CA GLY A 213 7.48 32.97 -8.02
C GLY A 213 8.27 34.27 -8.23
N ALA A 214 7.99 35.31 -7.42
CA ALA A 214 8.72 36.57 -7.46
C ALA A 214 10.18 36.43 -6.97
N ALA A 215 10.44 35.57 -5.97
CA ALA A 215 11.78 35.35 -5.42
C ALA A 215 12.72 34.60 -6.37
N ILE A 216 12.19 33.75 -7.25
CA ILE A 216 12.99 32.85 -8.11
C ILE A 216 13.16 33.41 -9.53
N SER A 217 12.19 34.17 -10.04
CA SER A 217 12.19 34.62 -11.44
C SER A 217 12.14 36.14 -11.66
N GLY A 218 12.02 36.97 -10.61
CA GLY A 218 12.04 38.43 -10.73
C GLY A 218 10.90 39.04 -11.58
N VAL A 219 9.93 38.22 -12.00
CA VAL A 219 8.78 38.58 -12.82
C VAL A 219 7.52 38.34 -12.00
N ALA A 220 6.76 39.40 -11.74
CA ALA A 220 5.55 39.40 -10.90
C ALA A 220 4.32 38.75 -11.56
N SER A 221 4.49 38.06 -12.68
CA SER A 221 3.41 37.40 -13.43
C SER A 221 3.44 35.90 -13.15
N VAL A 222 3.03 35.51 -11.94
CA VAL A 222 2.91 34.10 -11.58
C VAL A 222 1.56 33.60 -12.08
N THR A 223 1.57 32.85 -13.18
CA THR A 223 0.47 31.95 -13.54
C THR A 223 0.18 31.07 -12.31
N ARG A 224 -1.03 31.16 -11.74
CA ARG A 224 -1.42 30.36 -10.58
C ARG A 224 -1.13 28.89 -10.89
N PRO A 225 -0.31 28.19 -10.09
CA PRO A 225 -0.05 26.79 -10.34
C PRO A 225 -1.35 25.98 -10.21
N ASN A 226 -1.59 25.09 -11.17
CA ASN A 226 -2.72 24.16 -11.12
C ASN A 226 -2.57 23.26 -9.90
N MET A 227 -3.39 23.48 -8.87
CA MET A 227 -3.29 22.76 -7.59
C MET A 227 -3.42 21.24 -7.77
N ASP A 228 -4.28 20.83 -8.71
CA ASP A 228 -4.50 19.42 -9.03
C ASP A 228 -3.25 18.74 -9.62
N TYR A 229 -2.39 19.47 -10.34
CA TYR A 229 -1.14 18.92 -10.86
C TYR A 229 -0.15 18.58 -9.73
N TYR A 230 -0.03 19.44 -8.73
CA TYR A 230 0.81 19.18 -7.57
C TYR A 230 0.25 18.02 -6.74
N ARG A 231 -1.07 17.96 -6.52
CA ARG A 231 -1.72 16.83 -5.85
C ARG A 231 -1.43 15.50 -6.56
N LEU A 232 -1.43 15.49 -7.89
CA LEU A 232 -1.08 14.33 -8.69
C LEU A 232 0.40 13.95 -8.56
N LEU A 233 1.32 14.92 -8.62
CA LEU A 233 2.76 14.65 -8.46
C LEU A 233 3.09 14.08 -7.07
N PHE A 234 2.50 14.66 -6.02
CA PHE A 234 2.65 14.17 -4.66
C PHE A 234 2.07 12.77 -4.50
N PHE A 235 0.89 12.51 -5.07
CA PHE A 235 0.30 11.17 -5.11
C PHE A 235 1.23 10.17 -5.80
N ALA A 236 1.67 10.47 -7.03
CA ALA A 236 2.52 9.59 -7.80
C ALA A 236 3.83 9.28 -7.08
N THR A 237 4.43 10.28 -6.42
CA THR A 237 5.68 10.11 -5.68
C THR A 237 5.51 9.20 -4.47
N ILE A 238 4.45 9.39 -3.65
CA ILE A 238 4.16 8.50 -2.52
C ILE A 238 3.92 7.08 -3.01
N MET A 239 3.18 6.91 -4.11
CA MET A 239 2.81 5.59 -4.62
C MET A 239 4.02 4.84 -5.17
N ILE A 240 4.88 5.52 -5.94
CA ILE A 240 6.12 4.95 -6.47
C ILE A 240 7.09 4.61 -5.33
N GLU A 241 7.23 5.49 -4.33
CA GLU A 241 8.12 5.27 -3.20
C GLU A 241 7.63 4.11 -2.30
N SER A 242 6.33 4.06 -2.00
CA SER A 242 5.69 2.92 -1.31
C SER A 242 5.91 1.61 -2.08
N ALA A 243 5.81 1.67 -3.41
CA ALA A 243 5.97 0.51 -4.27
C ALA A 243 7.40 -0.04 -4.20
N CYS A 244 8.37 0.84 -4.40
CA CYS A 244 9.79 0.50 -4.37
C CYS A 244 10.23 0.02 -2.98
N ASN A 245 9.88 0.74 -1.92
CA ASN A 245 10.27 0.39 -0.55
C ASN A 245 9.66 -0.95 -0.12
N GLY A 246 8.40 -1.22 -0.48
CA GLY A 246 7.77 -2.49 -0.16
C GLY A 246 8.39 -3.68 -0.89
N LEU A 247 8.70 -3.55 -2.18
CA LEU A 247 9.41 -4.58 -2.93
C LEU A 247 10.84 -4.79 -2.41
N LEU A 248 11.57 -3.70 -2.17
CA LEU A 248 12.92 -3.71 -1.61
C LEU A 248 12.96 -4.43 -0.27
N THR A 249 11.99 -4.15 0.60
CA THR A 249 11.87 -4.79 1.92
C THR A 249 11.78 -6.32 1.82
N GLY A 250 11.05 -6.85 0.83
CA GLY A 250 10.99 -8.30 0.63
C GLY A 250 12.25 -8.92 0.07
N VAL A 251 12.94 -8.21 -0.83
CA VAL A 251 14.25 -8.64 -1.34
C VAL A 251 15.26 -8.68 -0.20
N THR A 252 15.28 -7.67 0.67
CA THR A 252 16.16 -7.63 1.83
C THR A 252 15.84 -8.74 2.83
N LYS A 253 14.55 -8.97 3.14
CA LYS A 253 14.17 -9.96 4.16
C LYS A 253 14.30 -11.41 3.69
N ASN A 254 13.77 -11.73 2.51
CA ASN A 254 13.59 -13.11 2.04
C ASN A 254 14.44 -13.44 0.80
N GLY A 255 15.25 -12.50 0.29
CA GLY A 255 16.09 -12.70 -0.89
C GLY A 255 15.34 -12.78 -2.22
N SER A 256 14.01 -12.62 -2.23
CA SER A 256 13.18 -12.73 -3.42
C SER A 256 12.22 -11.54 -3.57
N LEU A 257 12.10 -11.04 -4.80
CA LEU A 257 11.20 -9.93 -5.13
C LEU A 257 9.73 -10.26 -4.83
N LEU A 258 9.39 -11.54 -5.01
CA LEU A 258 8.04 -12.06 -4.82
C LEU A 258 7.57 -11.97 -3.36
N SER A 259 8.49 -12.16 -2.41
CA SER A 259 8.21 -11.98 -0.98
C SER A 259 7.90 -10.53 -0.62
N GLY A 260 8.35 -9.57 -1.42
CA GLY A 260 8.12 -8.14 -1.21
C GLY A 260 6.70 -7.70 -1.43
N VAL A 261 5.85 -8.51 -2.08
CA VAL A 261 4.51 -8.03 -2.43
C VAL A 261 3.60 -7.84 -1.21
N ARG A 262 3.78 -8.62 -0.14
CA ARG A 262 3.08 -8.35 1.13
C ARG A 262 3.48 -7.00 1.71
N HIS A 263 4.77 -6.69 1.69
CA HIS A 263 5.30 -5.43 2.21
C HIS A 263 4.90 -4.24 1.33
N PHE A 264 4.96 -4.39 0.01
CA PHE A 264 4.37 -3.49 -0.99
C PHE A 264 2.91 -3.18 -0.69
N ALA A 265 2.07 -4.20 -0.55
CA ALA A 265 0.64 -3.99 -0.33
C ALA A 265 0.36 -3.21 0.95
N ILE A 266 1.09 -3.51 2.03
CA ILE A 266 0.96 -2.82 3.32
C ILE A 266 1.40 -1.37 3.21
N MET A 267 2.59 -1.09 2.67
CA MET A 267 3.10 0.27 2.53
C MET A 267 2.26 1.11 1.59
N PHE A 268 1.86 0.52 0.47
CA PHE A 268 1.03 1.19 -0.51
C PHE A 268 -0.36 1.54 0.05
N ALA A 269 -1.00 0.60 0.77
CA ALA A 269 -2.26 0.88 1.44
C ALA A 269 -2.12 1.99 2.50
N PHE A 270 -1.01 1.96 3.26
CA PHE A 270 -0.72 3.00 4.24
C PHE A 270 -0.52 4.37 3.58
N GLY A 271 0.30 4.45 2.52
CA GLY A 271 0.51 5.66 1.72
C GLY A 271 -0.79 6.19 1.11
N LEU A 272 -1.68 5.30 0.64
CA LEU A 272 -2.99 5.67 0.10
C LEU A 272 -3.91 6.24 1.17
N VAL A 273 -4.08 5.54 2.29
CA VAL A 273 -4.92 6.01 3.41
C VAL A 273 -4.43 7.35 3.92
N PHE A 274 -3.11 7.50 4.05
CA PHE A 274 -2.51 8.74 4.54
C PHE A 274 -2.69 9.89 3.54
N TYR A 275 -2.50 9.64 2.24
CA TYR A 275 -2.77 10.62 1.20
C TYR A 275 -4.25 11.07 1.21
N VAL A 276 -5.18 10.12 1.30
CA VAL A 276 -6.62 10.41 1.36
C VAL A 276 -6.96 11.24 2.60
N ALA A 277 -6.40 10.90 3.76
CA ALA A 277 -6.70 11.57 5.02
C ALA A 277 -6.15 13.01 5.11
N LEU A 278 -4.98 13.29 4.52
CA LEU A 278 -4.27 14.57 4.73
C LEU A 278 -4.22 15.50 3.52
N VAL A 279 -4.25 14.96 2.29
CA VAL A 279 -4.07 15.74 1.05
C VAL A 279 -5.37 15.93 0.27
N LEU A 280 -6.33 15.04 0.45
CA LEU A 280 -7.60 15.02 -0.29
C LEU A 280 -8.77 15.84 0.27
N PRO A 281 -8.82 16.38 1.51
CA PRO A 281 -9.95 17.25 1.84
C PRO A 281 -9.87 18.47 0.92
N LYS A 282 -10.82 18.59 -0.02
CA LYS A 282 -11.17 19.82 -0.74
C LYS A 282 -12.31 20.45 0.05
N ALA A 283 -11.99 21.25 1.05
CA ALA A 283 -12.97 22.00 1.81
C ALA A 283 -12.72 23.49 1.59
N LEU A 284 -13.44 24.06 0.62
CA LEU A 284 -13.70 25.49 0.64
C LEU A 284 -14.51 25.79 1.92
N THR A 285 -14.09 26.78 2.67
CA THR A 285 -14.78 27.29 3.85
C THR A 285 -14.80 28.80 3.71
N ALA A 286 -15.98 29.35 3.45
CA ALA A 286 -16.21 30.78 3.51
C ALA A 286 -16.91 31.12 4.82
N THR A 287 -16.49 32.21 5.45
CA THR A 287 -17.16 32.78 6.63
C THR A 287 -17.64 34.17 6.26
N ALA A 288 -18.92 34.47 6.48
CA ALA A 288 -19.51 35.78 6.24
C ALA A 288 -19.97 36.39 7.57
N VAL A 289 -19.47 37.57 7.92
CA VAL A 289 -19.86 38.30 9.15
C VAL A 289 -20.23 39.73 8.79
N SER A 290 -21.47 40.13 9.12
CA SER A 290 -21.91 41.52 8.96
C SER A 290 -21.26 42.43 10.03
N GLU A 291 -20.68 43.57 9.64
CA GLU A 291 -20.04 44.52 10.58
C GLU A 291 -21.06 45.17 11.54
N LYS A 292 -22.36 45.23 11.17
CA LYS A 292 -23.45 45.75 12.01
C LYS A 292 -24.72 44.90 11.84
N TYR A 293 -25.36 44.53 12.95
CA TYR A 293 -26.61 43.76 12.96
C TYR A 293 -27.86 44.64 12.75
N ASN A 294 -27.86 45.87 13.24
CA ASN A 294 -28.94 46.86 13.08
C ASN A 294 -28.49 47.98 12.15
N VAL A 295 -29.22 48.20 11.05
CA VAL A 295 -28.87 49.20 10.03
C VAL A 295 -30.08 50.07 9.71
N ILE A 296 -29.87 51.38 9.54
CA ILE A 296 -30.92 52.36 9.19
C ILE A 296 -31.13 52.33 7.65
N PRO A 297 -32.35 52.55 7.13
CA PRO A 297 -32.57 52.64 5.68
C PRO A 297 -31.58 53.59 4.98
N ALA A 298 -30.99 53.15 3.87
CA ALA A 298 -29.98 53.88 3.08
C ALA A 298 -28.63 54.15 3.77
N GLN A 299 -28.34 53.53 4.92
CA GLN A 299 -27.00 53.59 5.52
C GLN A 299 -26.05 52.60 4.83
N GLN A 300 -24.81 53.04 4.57
CA GLN A 300 -23.74 52.16 4.12
C GLN A 300 -23.25 51.29 5.27
N PHE A 301 -23.18 49.98 5.06
CA PHE A 301 -22.54 49.04 5.96
C PHE A 301 -21.72 48.03 5.16
N SER A 302 -20.63 47.54 5.74
CA SER A 302 -19.80 46.55 5.09
C SER A 302 -20.06 45.16 5.64
N ILE A 303 -19.96 44.18 4.76
CA ILE A 303 -19.94 42.77 5.11
C ILE A 303 -18.52 42.29 4.88
N SER A 304 -17.93 41.77 5.95
CA SER A 304 -16.57 41.28 5.94
C SER A 304 -16.58 39.79 6.17
N GLY A 305 -15.70 39.08 5.48
CA GLY A 305 -15.61 37.65 5.65
C GLY A 305 -14.28 37.14 5.17
N LYS A 306 -14.03 35.87 5.45
CA LYS A 306 -12.78 35.21 5.08
C LYS A 306 -13.11 34.00 4.22
N VAL A 307 -12.43 33.88 3.09
CA VAL A 307 -12.52 32.72 2.20
C VAL A 307 -11.24 31.92 2.34
N MET A 308 -11.38 30.67 2.75
CA MET A 308 -10.27 29.72 2.90
C MET A 308 -10.56 28.49 2.03
N LEU A 309 -9.55 27.98 1.34
CA LEU A 309 -9.57 26.66 0.70
C LEU A 309 -8.47 25.84 1.38
N ASP A 310 -8.85 24.74 2.02
CA ASP A 310 -7.92 23.81 2.68
C ASP A 310 -7.00 24.50 3.72
N ASP A 311 -7.56 25.41 4.54
CA ASP A 311 -6.87 26.27 5.51
C ASP A 311 -5.92 27.33 4.91
N THR A 312 -5.94 27.51 3.59
CA THR A 312 -5.15 28.54 2.92
C THR A 312 -6.02 29.71 2.47
N ASN A 313 -5.55 30.93 2.69
CA ASN A 313 -6.26 32.15 2.33
C ASN A 313 -6.41 32.22 0.80
N VAL A 314 -7.63 32.37 0.32
CA VAL A 314 -7.92 32.44 -1.11
C VAL A 314 -7.90 33.89 -1.56
N VAL A 315 -6.85 34.27 -2.28
CA VAL A 315 -6.57 35.65 -2.71
C VAL A 315 -7.09 35.91 -4.13
N ASN A 316 -7.59 37.13 -4.36
CA ASN A 316 -8.05 37.64 -5.66
C ASN A 316 -9.17 36.80 -6.29
N THR A 317 -10.13 36.39 -5.47
CA THR A 317 -11.31 35.62 -5.89
C THR A 317 -12.55 36.49 -5.85
N VAL A 318 -13.41 36.32 -6.86
CA VAL A 318 -14.67 37.04 -6.96
C VAL A 318 -15.65 36.49 -5.93
N VAL A 319 -15.96 37.31 -4.94
CA VAL A 319 -17.00 37.05 -3.96
C VAL A 319 -18.25 37.77 -4.43
N THR A 320 -19.31 37.02 -4.74
CA THR A 320 -20.59 37.59 -5.18
C THR A 320 -21.56 37.56 -4.01
N LEU A 321 -21.99 38.74 -3.59
CA LEU A 321 -22.94 38.91 -2.52
C LEU A 321 -24.32 39.21 -3.10
N THR A 322 -25.29 38.36 -2.79
CA THR A 322 -26.67 38.52 -3.28
C THR A 322 -27.57 38.88 -2.10
N ILE A 323 -28.18 40.07 -2.17
CA ILE A 323 -29.23 40.51 -1.25
C ILE A 323 -30.46 40.86 -2.08
N ALA A 324 -31.58 40.21 -1.75
CA ALA A 324 -32.86 40.33 -2.45
C ALA A 324 -32.75 40.04 -3.96
N ASN A 325 -32.39 41.03 -4.78
CA ASN A 325 -32.26 40.93 -6.24
C ASN A 325 -31.10 41.76 -6.82
N THR A 326 -30.21 42.24 -5.95
CA THR A 326 -29.01 43.02 -6.31
C THR A 326 -27.77 42.24 -5.95
N THR A 327 -26.89 42.08 -6.93
CA THR A 327 -25.58 41.42 -6.78
C THR A 327 -24.50 42.46 -6.57
N TYR A 328 -23.65 42.23 -5.57
CA TYR A 328 -22.48 43.04 -5.29
C TYR A 328 -21.24 42.15 -5.41
N THR A 329 -20.29 42.52 -6.24
CA THR A 329 -19.05 41.76 -6.43
C THR A 329 -17.91 42.42 -5.67
N GLY A 330 -17.19 41.64 -4.86
CA GLY A 330 -15.95 42.03 -4.21
C GLY A 330 -14.80 41.10 -4.59
N LEU A 331 -13.57 41.54 -4.36
CA LEU A 331 -12.38 40.71 -4.47
C LEU A 331 -11.82 40.44 -3.07
N THR A 332 -11.29 39.25 -2.83
CA THR A 332 -10.52 38.95 -1.62
C THR A 332 -9.12 39.57 -1.68
N ASP A 333 -8.70 40.21 -0.59
CA ASP A 333 -7.36 40.78 -0.39
C ASP A 333 -6.31 39.65 -0.17
N SER A 334 -5.03 40.03 -0.08
CA SER A 334 -3.85 39.21 0.19
C SER A 334 -3.97 38.26 1.41
N ASN A 335 -4.88 38.54 2.33
CA ASN A 335 -5.17 37.72 3.51
C ASN A 335 -6.43 36.82 3.36
N GLY A 336 -7.03 36.75 2.16
CA GLY A 336 -8.26 36.00 1.90
C GLY A 336 -9.50 36.62 2.52
N GLU A 337 -9.40 37.86 2.99
CA GLU A 337 -10.50 38.64 3.53
C GLU A 337 -11.18 39.43 2.41
N TYR A 338 -12.51 39.45 2.39
CA TYR A 338 -13.28 40.34 1.53
C TYR A 338 -14.00 41.36 2.41
N LYS A 339 -14.13 42.59 1.91
CA LYS A 339 -14.97 43.63 2.48
C LYS A 339 -15.84 44.21 1.38
N ILE A 340 -17.14 43.94 1.42
CA ILE A 340 -18.11 44.46 0.45
C ILE A 340 -18.96 45.52 1.16
N THR A 341 -18.88 46.77 0.70
CA THR A 341 -19.71 47.85 1.21
C THR A 341 -21.01 47.91 0.42
N ILE A 342 -22.13 47.81 1.14
CA ILE A 342 -23.47 47.81 0.57
C ILE A 342 -24.33 48.92 1.18
N LEU A 343 -25.35 49.33 0.44
CA LEU A 343 -26.40 50.24 0.91
C LEU A 343 -27.58 49.40 1.43
N ALA A 344 -28.01 49.68 2.66
CA ALA A 344 -29.15 48.95 3.24
C ALA A 344 -30.44 49.17 2.44
N PRO A 345 -31.20 48.10 2.12
CA PRO A 345 -32.47 48.22 1.39
C PRO A 345 -33.47 49.07 2.20
N GLY A 346 -34.26 49.89 1.50
CA GLY A 346 -35.19 50.84 2.12
C GLY A 346 -36.42 50.22 2.81
N ILE A 347 -36.48 48.89 2.90
CA ILE A 347 -37.61 48.13 3.44
C ILE A 347 -37.25 47.69 4.86
N ARG A 348 -38.05 48.12 5.85
CA ARG A 348 -37.86 47.75 7.27
C ARG A 348 -38.20 46.27 7.47
N GLY A 349 -37.34 45.54 8.19
CA GLY A 349 -37.54 44.11 8.48
C GLY A 349 -36.25 43.29 8.56
N ASP A 350 -36.40 42.01 8.90
CA ASP A 350 -35.31 41.03 8.90
C ASP A 350 -34.98 40.65 7.45
N THR A 351 -33.80 41.03 6.98
CA THR A 351 -33.32 40.73 5.62
C THR A 351 -32.23 39.65 5.71
N SER A 352 -32.37 38.59 4.91
CA SER A 352 -31.35 37.55 4.76
C SER A 352 -30.65 37.73 3.42
N GLY A 353 -29.32 37.60 3.41
CA GLY A 353 -28.51 37.59 2.20
C GLY A 353 -27.61 36.35 2.18
N ALA A 354 -27.12 35.99 1.00
CA ALA A 354 -26.15 34.92 0.84
C ALA A 354 -24.87 35.49 0.20
N VAL A 355 -23.73 35.10 0.75
CA VAL A 355 -22.45 35.32 0.08
C VAL A 355 -22.11 34.05 -0.68
N ILE A 356 -22.12 34.17 -2.00
CA ILE A 356 -21.71 33.14 -2.94
C ILE A 356 -20.23 33.37 -3.23
N VAL A 357 -19.42 32.36 -2.95
CA VAL A 357 -18.02 32.36 -3.33
C VAL A 357 -17.82 31.28 -4.37
N ASP A 358 -17.43 31.68 -5.57
CA ASP A 358 -17.06 30.78 -6.66
C ASP A 358 -15.53 30.75 -6.76
N TYR A 359 -14.94 29.60 -6.47
CA TYR A 359 -13.51 29.39 -6.57
C TYR A 359 -13.18 27.96 -7.01
N ASP A 360 -12.41 27.83 -8.09
CA ASP A 360 -11.90 26.53 -8.59
C ASP A 360 -13.00 25.48 -8.80
N ASN A 361 -14.10 25.88 -9.48
CA ASN A 361 -15.25 25.03 -9.78
C ASN A 361 -16.03 24.52 -8.56
N GLN A 362 -15.84 25.14 -7.39
CA GLN A 362 -16.62 24.92 -6.18
C GLN A 362 -17.32 26.20 -5.76
N GLU A 363 -18.64 26.11 -5.61
CA GLU A 363 -19.50 27.20 -5.16
C GLU A 363 -19.90 26.96 -3.70
N ILE A 364 -19.65 27.94 -2.84
CA ILE A 364 -20.13 27.93 -1.45
C ILE A 364 -21.02 29.12 -1.21
N GLU A 365 -22.25 28.83 -0.77
CA GLU A 365 -23.18 29.80 -0.22
C GLU A 365 -23.06 29.86 1.30
N THR A 366 -22.76 31.06 1.81
CA THR A 366 -22.78 31.35 3.24
C THR A 366 -23.89 32.35 3.56
N PRO A 367 -24.97 31.91 4.23
CA PRO A 367 -26.07 32.80 4.56
C PRO A 367 -25.69 33.71 5.74
N PHE A 368 -26.09 34.97 5.66
CA PHE A 368 -25.99 35.94 6.76
C PHE A 368 -27.31 36.67 6.95
N LYS A 369 -27.57 37.16 8.16
CA LYS A 369 -28.81 37.85 8.54
C LYS A 369 -28.49 39.22 9.14
N PHE A 370 -29.22 40.24 8.74
CA PHE A 370 -29.17 41.57 9.33
C PHE A 370 -30.58 42.18 9.41
N ARG A 371 -30.83 43.04 10.41
CA ARG A 371 -32.13 43.67 10.64
C ARG A 371 -32.08 45.15 10.23
N VAL A 372 -33.01 45.57 9.38
CA VAL A 372 -33.21 46.98 9.05
C VAL A 372 -34.23 47.56 10.03
N VAL A 373 -33.78 48.47 10.91
CA VAL A 373 -34.57 49.06 12.01
C VAL A 373 -35.28 50.34 11.59
#